data_AF-A0A3D1R510-F1
#
_entry.id   AF-A0A3D1R510-F1
#
_cell.length_a   1.000
_cell.length_b   1.000
_cell.length_c   1.000
_cell.angle_alpha   90.00
_cell.angle_beta   90.00
_cell.angle_gamma   90.00
#
_symmetry.space_group_name_H-M   'P 1'
#
loop_
_entity.id
_entity.type
_entity.pdbx_description
1 polymer ?
#
loop_
_entity_poly.entity_id
_entity_poly.type
_entity_poly.pdbx_seq_one_letter_code
_entity_poly.pdbx_strand_id
1 'polypeptide(L)'
;MSVINQSAREITAKIVFYGPGLSGKTTSLRRIYETIRPTHRGEMVSLATEGDRTLFFDFLPVKVERVGNSAVRLALYTVPGQVFYNATRKLVLQGVDGVVFVADSQPAAMDSNLESFENLCDNLRDMGLAPEQMPIVFQYNKRDLPGVLPVEQLRARLNPRGLPDFETVAEKGKGVLDVLRAVTKGVIRSLKAKGVFPSATPRPAPVPSLLKREEPSLASQLEQMASSALAAPAAAPEPKAAVAPDPSLLTALVPEKWAGEASLAEAAYRTGSYKQAFTRAFNGLRALTSSMGIEGMSEVELALMAGLTGPDYSRLLRLEKQPALSREEAAFGLLMFALVGARVRG
;
A
#
# COMPACT_ATOMS: atom_id res chain seq x y z
N MET A 1 -9.00 15.34 -4.74
CA MET A 1 -9.28 16.64 -5.36
C MET A 1 -8.27 17.60 -4.78
N SER A 2 -7.55 18.34 -5.63
CA SER A 2 -6.70 19.45 -5.21
C SER A 2 -7.53 20.46 -4.42
N VAL A 3 -7.07 20.85 -3.23
CA VAL A 3 -7.74 21.88 -2.42
C VAL A 3 -7.29 23.25 -2.93
N ILE A 4 -8.23 24.02 -3.47
CA ILE A 4 -7.98 25.40 -3.91
C ILE A 4 -8.27 26.32 -2.73
N ASN A 5 -7.24 26.93 -2.16
CA ASN A 5 -7.46 28.06 -1.28
C ASN A 5 -7.59 29.34 -2.12
N GLN A 6 -8.83 29.69 -2.46
CA GLN A 6 -9.14 30.86 -3.31
C GLN A 6 -8.74 32.20 -2.66
N SER A 7 -8.65 32.28 -1.32
CA SER A 7 -8.22 33.49 -0.62
C SER A 7 -6.69 33.64 -0.57
N ALA A 8 -5.93 32.53 -0.62
CA ALA A 8 -4.47 32.53 -0.61
C ALA A 8 -3.79 32.40 -2.01
N ARG A 9 -4.55 32.11 -3.07
CA ARG A 9 -4.03 31.76 -4.41
C ARG A 9 -2.99 30.62 -4.38
N GLU A 10 -3.19 29.66 -3.47
CA GLU A 10 -2.31 28.50 -3.30
C GLU A 10 -3.01 27.24 -3.78
N ILE A 11 -2.34 26.47 -4.64
CA ILE A 11 -2.81 25.19 -5.16
C ILE A 11 -1.99 24.10 -4.48
N THR A 12 -2.66 23.23 -3.73
CA THR A 12 -2.03 22.03 -3.17
C THR A 12 -2.24 20.86 -4.11
N ALA A 13 -1.15 20.26 -4.56
CA ALA A 13 -1.15 19.11 -5.45
C ALA A 13 -0.56 17.88 -4.74
N LYS A 14 -1.32 16.79 -4.71
CA LYS A 14 -0.93 15.54 -4.04
C LYS A 14 -0.19 14.62 -4.99
N ILE A 15 1.03 14.22 -4.62
CA ILE A 15 1.85 13.27 -5.37
C ILE A 15 2.09 12.03 -4.52
N VAL A 16 1.81 10.85 -5.05
CA VAL A 16 1.98 9.58 -4.34
C VAL A 16 3.13 8.80 -4.97
N PHE A 17 4.10 8.40 -4.15
CA PHE A 17 5.14 7.45 -4.50
C PHE A 17 4.60 6.04 -4.27
N TYR A 18 4.46 5.30 -5.35
CA TYR A 18 3.86 3.97 -5.43
C TYR A 18 4.87 2.93 -5.92
N GLY A 19 4.64 1.65 -5.62
CA GLY A 19 5.54 0.56 -6.05
C GLY A 19 5.66 -0.55 -5.01
N PRO A 20 6.38 -1.65 -5.32
CA PRO A 20 6.46 -2.81 -4.45
C PRO A 20 7.24 -2.55 -3.16
N GLY A 21 7.13 -3.48 -2.21
CA GLY A 21 7.92 -3.49 -0.97
C GLY A 21 9.39 -3.26 -1.24
N LEU A 22 10.03 -2.43 -0.40
CA LEU A 22 11.48 -2.21 -0.44
C LEU A 22 12.04 -1.63 -1.76
N SER A 23 11.20 -1.12 -2.66
CA SER A 23 11.65 -0.51 -3.93
C SER A 23 12.39 0.82 -3.77
N GLY A 24 12.35 1.44 -2.59
CA GLY A 24 13.05 2.70 -2.26
C GLY A 24 12.18 3.96 -2.28
N LYS A 25 10.86 3.82 -2.10
CA LYS A 25 9.90 4.94 -1.98
C LYS A 25 10.27 5.91 -0.86
N THR A 26 10.37 5.41 0.38
CA THR A 26 10.74 6.21 1.56
C THR A 26 12.14 6.82 1.42
N THR A 27 13.11 6.07 0.87
CA THR A 27 14.45 6.60 0.56
C THR A 27 14.38 7.78 -0.40
N SER A 28 13.51 7.72 -1.42
CA SER A 28 13.33 8.82 -2.37
C SER A 28 12.75 10.07 -1.70
N LEU A 29 11.72 9.92 -0.84
CA LEU A 29 11.16 11.06 -0.10
C LEU A 29 12.14 11.65 0.90
N ARG A 30 12.86 10.82 1.66
CA ARG A 30 13.92 11.28 2.58
C ARG A 30 14.98 12.08 1.82
N ARG A 31 15.36 11.61 0.63
CA ARG A 31 16.36 12.30 -0.18
C ARG A 31 15.86 13.62 -0.73
N ILE A 32 14.58 13.69 -1.13
CA ILE A 32 13.92 14.95 -1.50
C ILE A 32 13.92 15.91 -0.32
N TYR A 33 13.55 15.43 0.89
CA TYR A 33 13.59 16.21 2.13
C TYR A 33 14.99 16.79 2.33
N GLU A 34 16.03 15.97 2.43
CA GLU A 34 17.42 16.38 2.65
C GLU A 34 17.93 17.42 1.64
N THR A 35 17.53 17.31 0.38
CA THR A 35 18.06 18.16 -0.70
C THR A 35 17.35 19.51 -0.80
N ILE A 36 16.07 19.59 -0.42
CA ILE A 36 15.30 20.84 -0.48
C ILE A 36 15.73 21.76 0.66
N ARG A 37 15.90 23.05 0.35
CA ARG A 37 16.23 24.07 1.36
C ARG A 37 15.16 24.08 2.46
N PRO A 38 15.53 24.14 3.76
CA PRO A 38 14.56 24.15 4.87
C PRO A 38 13.44 25.18 4.72
N THR A 39 13.72 26.34 4.12
CA THR A 39 12.73 27.40 3.86
C THR A 39 11.63 27.01 2.86
N HIS A 40 11.84 25.96 2.06
CA HIS A 40 10.95 25.51 0.99
C HIS A 40 10.29 24.15 1.29
N ARG A 41 10.46 23.61 2.50
CA ARG A 41 9.82 22.37 2.95
C ARG A 41 9.23 22.54 4.35
N GLY A 42 8.14 21.83 4.64
CA GLY A 42 7.71 21.64 6.03
C GLY A 42 8.40 20.43 6.66
N GLU A 43 7.98 20.10 7.87
CA GLU A 43 8.46 18.91 8.58
C GLU A 43 8.03 17.64 7.84
N MET A 44 8.93 16.65 7.79
CA MET A 44 8.61 15.33 7.30
C MET A 44 7.94 14.56 8.43
N VAL A 45 6.69 14.17 8.24
CA VAL A 45 5.97 13.33 9.20
C VAL A 45 6.09 11.89 8.72
N SER A 46 6.74 11.05 9.52
CA SER A 46 6.79 9.60 9.33
C SER A 46 5.95 8.97 10.42
N LEU A 47 4.75 8.52 10.09
CA LEU A 47 3.97 7.69 11.01
C LEU A 47 4.58 6.29 10.95
N ALA A 48 5.08 5.79 12.07
CA ALA A 48 5.62 4.45 12.22
C ALA A 48 4.94 3.82 13.45
N THR A 49 4.14 2.78 13.27
CA THR A 49 3.53 2.05 14.38
C THR A 49 4.55 1.06 14.97
N GLU A 50 4.69 1.01 16.29
CA GLU A 50 5.56 0.03 16.98
C GLU A 50 5.05 -1.41 16.80
N GLY A 51 5.96 -2.32 16.43
CA GLY A 51 5.71 -3.76 16.25
C GLY A 51 5.77 -4.23 14.78
N ASP A 52 6.91 -4.85 14.40
CA ASP A 52 7.26 -5.72 13.25
C ASP A 52 6.64 -5.59 11.83
N ARG A 53 5.71 -4.67 11.58
CA ARG A 53 5.22 -4.30 10.24
C ARG A 53 5.06 -2.81 10.18
N THR A 54 6.14 -2.18 9.79
CA THR A 54 6.25 -0.74 9.65
C THR A 54 5.33 -0.22 8.54
N LEU A 55 4.13 0.21 8.92
CA LEU A 55 3.31 1.14 8.17
C LEU A 55 4.03 2.49 8.18
N PHE A 56 5.02 2.68 7.31
CA PHE A 56 5.63 3.99 7.09
C PHE A 56 4.79 4.77 6.08
N PHE A 57 4.15 5.85 6.53
CA PHE A 57 3.69 6.91 5.64
C PHE A 57 4.59 8.09 5.83
N ASP A 58 5.20 8.53 4.75
CA ASP A 58 6.01 9.73 4.73
C ASP A 58 5.17 10.83 4.10
N PHE A 59 4.91 11.89 4.84
CA PHE A 59 4.27 13.11 4.35
C PHE A 59 5.31 14.23 4.26
N LEU A 60 5.44 14.86 3.09
CA LEU A 60 6.35 15.98 2.89
C LEU A 60 5.67 17.10 2.09
N PRO A 61 5.38 18.25 2.73
CA PRO A 61 4.95 19.45 2.01
C PRO A 61 6.18 20.16 1.41
N VAL A 62 6.18 20.35 0.10
CA VAL A 62 7.21 21.09 -0.65
C VAL A 62 6.60 22.32 -1.30
N LYS A 63 7.22 23.48 -1.12
CA LYS A 63 6.83 24.70 -1.80
C LYS A 63 7.54 24.80 -3.15
N VAL A 64 6.78 24.92 -4.22
CA VAL A 64 7.30 25.18 -5.57
C VAL A 64 7.12 26.66 -5.88
N GLU A 65 8.10 27.26 -6.57
CA GLU A 65 8.00 28.63 -7.04
C GLU A 65 6.78 28.82 -7.97
N ARG A 66 6.26 30.06 -8.02
CA ARG A 66 4.96 30.39 -8.61
C ARG A 66 4.80 29.85 -10.04
N VAL A 67 3.65 29.23 -10.31
CA VAL A 67 3.21 28.89 -11.67
C VAL A 67 2.19 29.95 -12.08
N GLY A 68 2.64 30.94 -12.86
CA GLY A 68 1.83 32.14 -13.14
C GLY A 68 1.62 32.97 -11.86
N ASN A 69 0.36 33.23 -11.51
CA ASN A 69 0.00 34.02 -10.31
C ASN A 69 -0.30 33.17 -9.06
N SER A 70 -0.17 31.84 -9.15
CA SER A 70 -0.52 30.91 -8.07
C SER A 70 0.73 30.28 -7.46
N ALA A 71 0.79 30.24 -6.14
CA ALA A 71 1.77 29.42 -5.41
C ALA A 71 1.35 27.95 -5.50
N VAL A 72 2.30 27.04 -5.71
CA VAL A 72 2.01 25.59 -5.75
C VAL A 72 2.71 24.92 -4.57
N ARG A 73 1.93 24.16 -3.79
CA ARG A 73 2.45 23.31 -2.72
C ARG A 73 2.26 21.85 -3.13
N LEU A 74 3.34 21.09 -3.13
CA LEU A 74 3.28 19.65 -3.34
C LEU A 74 3.11 18.97 -1.99
N ALA A 75 2.21 18.02 -1.92
CA ALA A 75 2.04 17.13 -0.78
C ALA A 75 2.49 15.74 -1.23
N LEU A 76 3.71 15.34 -0.83
CA LEU A 76 4.28 14.05 -1.21
C LEU A 76 3.89 12.98 -0.18
N TYR A 77 3.43 11.82 -0.66
CA TYR A 77 3.04 10.68 0.16
C TYR A 77 3.73 9.40 -0.31
N THR A 78 4.01 8.47 0.59
CA THR A 78 4.40 7.08 0.26
C THR A 78 3.28 6.11 0.63
N VAL A 79 3.16 5.03 -0.14
CA VAL A 79 2.30 3.90 0.24
C VAL A 79 3.12 2.77 0.88
N PRO A 80 2.55 2.03 1.84
CA PRO A 80 3.19 0.82 2.36
C PRO A 80 3.34 -0.18 1.20
N GLY A 81 4.54 -0.75 1.08
CA GLY A 81 4.90 -1.58 -0.07
C GLY A 81 4.48 -3.06 0.03
N GLN A 82 3.97 -3.52 1.18
CA GLN A 82 3.50 -4.89 1.36
C GLN A 82 2.09 -5.09 0.76
N VAL A 83 1.79 -6.30 0.30
CA VAL A 83 0.54 -6.66 -0.41
C VAL A 83 -0.68 -6.62 0.52
N PHE A 84 -0.49 -6.85 1.82
CA PHE A 84 -1.56 -6.93 2.82
C PHE A 84 -2.27 -5.59 3.15
N TYR A 85 -1.87 -4.47 2.53
CA TYR A 85 -2.37 -3.13 2.85
C TYR A 85 -3.11 -2.44 1.69
N ASN A 86 -3.94 -3.15 0.93
CA ASN A 86 -4.63 -2.55 -0.21
C ASN A 86 -5.62 -1.43 0.19
N ALA A 87 -6.37 -1.61 1.28
CA ALA A 87 -7.29 -0.59 1.80
C ALA A 87 -6.55 0.73 2.11
N THR A 88 -5.38 0.60 2.71
CA THR A 88 -4.48 1.71 3.01
C THR A 88 -3.94 2.40 1.75
N ARG A 89 -3.55 1.62 0.72
CA ARG A 89 -3.12 2.17 -0.57
C ARG A 89 -4.23 3.00 -1.22
N LYS A 90 -5.48 2.53 -1.17
CA LYS A 90 -6.65 3.28 -1.66
C LYS A 90 -6.83 4.59 -0.89
N LEU A 91 -6.74 4.57 0.44
CA LEU A 91 -6.80 5.79 1.26
C LEU A 91 -5.72 6.81 0.89
N VAL A 92 -4.46 6.37 0.74
CA VAL A 92 -3.37 7.27 0.34
C VAL A 92 -3.57 7.80 -1.08
N LEU A 93 -4.15 7.02 -1.99
CA LEU A 93 -4.47 7.48 -3.35
C LEU A 93 -5.63 8.48 -3.39
N GLN A 94 -6.45 8.61 -2.34
CA GLN A 94 -7.58 9.54 -2.34
C GLN A 94 -7.12 10.96 -2.66
N GLY A 95 -7.69 11.49 -3.75
CA GLY A 95 -7.39 12.81 -4.24
C GLY A 95 -5.99 13.01 -4.82
N VAL A 96 -5.32 11.95 -5.25
CA VAL A 96 -4.04 12.01 -5.95
C VAL A 96 -4.12 12.84 -7.24
N ASP A 97 -3.14 13.70 -7.45
CA ASP A 97 -2.98 14.51 -8.67
C ASP A 97 -1.87 13.99 -9.59
N GLY A 98 -0.92 13.23 -9.05
CA GLY A 98 0.13 12.53 -9.82
C GLY A 98 0.80 11.40 -9.03
N VAL A 99 1.43 10.49 -9.75
CA VAL A 99 2.06 9.28 -9.19
C VAL A 99 3.50 9.16 -9.67
N VAL A 100 4.40 8.80 -8.75
CA VAL A 100 5.73 8.29 -9.08
C VAL A 100 5.72 6.78 -8.83
N PHE A 101 5.86 5.98 -9.88
CA PHE A 101 5.97 4.53 -9.75
C PHE A 101 7.44 4.13 -9.59
N VAL A 102 7.84 3.75 -8.38
CA VAL A 102 9.20 3.34 -8.02
C VAL A 102 9.35 1.84 -8.17
N ALA A 103 10.01 1.43 -9.25
CA ALA A 103 10.34 0.06 -9.55
C ALA A 103 11.75 -0.30 -9.05
N ASP A 104 11.91 -1.52 -8.52
CA ASP A 104 13.20 -2.09 -8.17
C ASP A 104 13.83 -2.74 -9.41
N SER A 105 15.06 -2.35 -9.76
CA SER A 105 15.71 -2.84 -10.98
C SER A 105 16.26 -4.27 -10.89
N GLN A 106 16.22 -4.92 -9.72
CA GLN A 106 16.72 -6.27 -9.55
C GLN A 106 15.82 -7.30 -10.26
N PRO A 107 16.37 -8.34 -10.91
CA PRO A 107 15.58 -9.36 -11.62
C PRO A 107 14.50 -10.01 -10.75
N ALA A 108 14.83 -10.33 -9.50
CA ALA A 108 13.91 -10.96 -8.55
C ALA A 108 12.70 -10.10 -8.17
N ALA A 109 12.76 -8.78 -8.41
CA ALA A 109 11.68 -7.86 -8.09
C ALA A 109 10.74 -7.59 -9.28
N MET A 110 11.01 -8.17 -10.46
CA MET A 110 10.25 -7.90 -11.68
C MET A 110 8.77 -8.25 -11.53
N ASP A 111 8.46 -9.42 -10.96
CA ASP A 111 7.07 -9.87 -10.76
C ASP A 111 6.35 -8.95 -9.76
N SER A 112 7.01 -8.57 -8.66
CA SER A 112 6.45 -7.62 -7.70
C SER A 112 6.27 -6.22 -8.27
N ASN A 113 7.12 -5.79 -9.20
CA ASN A 113 6.93 -4.53 -9.93
C ASN A 113 5.66 -4.58 -10.78
N LEU A 114 5.44 -5.68 -11.52
CA LEU A 114 4.25 -5.86 -12.35
C LEU A 114 2.98 -5.90 -11.49
N GLU A 115 2.94 -6.76 -10.48
CA GLU A 115 1.82 -6.88 -9.55
C GLU A 115 1.50 -5.54 -8.87
N SER A 116 2.52 -4.79 -8.43
CA SER A 116 2.29 -3.48 -7.81
C SER A 116 1.83 -2.41 -8.79
N PHE A 117 2.16 -2.51 -10.07
CA PHE A 117 1.70 -1.57 -11.10
C PHE A 117 0.25 -1.87 -11.52
N GLU A 118 -0.09 -3.15 -11.66
CA GLU A 118 -1.47 -3.59 -11.88
C GLU A 118 -2.35 -3.15 -10.70
N ASN A 119 -1.91 -3.40 -9.46
CA ASN A 119 -2.61 -2.94 -8.26
C ASN A 119 -2.81 -1.41 -8.20
N LEU A 120 -1.83 -0.62 -8.66
CA LEU A 120 -2.00 0.82 -8.80
C LEU A 120 -3.13 1.14 -9.80
N CYS A 121 -3.12 0.51 -10.97
CA CYS A 121 -4.13 0.73 -12.00
C CYS A 121 -5.52 0.35 -11.51
N ASP A 122 -5.67 -0.80 -10.85
CA ASP A 122 -6.95 -1.26 -10.31
C ASP A 122 -7.48 -0.31 -9.23
N ASN A 123 -6.61 0.12 -8.30
CA ASN A 123 -7.00 1.07 -7.27
C ASN A 123 -7.44 2.42 -7.86
N LEU A 124 -6.79 2.91 -8.92
CA LEU A 124 -7.22 4.12 -9.62
C LEU A 124 -8.60 3.93 -10.27
N ARG A 125 -8.83 2.81 -10.95
CA ARG A 125 -10.12 2.49 -11.59
C ARG A 125 -11.25 2.36 -10.58
N ASP A 126 -11.01 1.66 -9.47
CA ASP A 126 -11.96 1.51 -8.36
C ASP A 126 -12.40 2.85 -7.77
N MET A 127 -11.53 3.87 -7.86
CA MET A 127 -11.80 5.23 -7.42
C MET A 127 -12.41 6.12 -8.51
N GLY A 128 -12.78 5.56 -9.66
CA GLY A 128 -13.32 6.30 -10.80
C GLY A 128 -12.30 7.16 -11.54
N LEU A 129 -11.00 6.91 -11.37
CA LEU A 129 -9.93 7.61 -12.06
C LEU A 129 -9.43 6.76 -13.24
N ALA A 130 -9.23 7.38 -14.39
CA ALA A 130 -8.61 6.72 -15.54
C ALA A 130 -7.07 6.70 -15.38
N PRO A 131 -6.42 5.51 -15.27
CA PRO A 131 -4.95 5.42 -15.22
C PRO A 131 -4.26 6.05 -16.45
N GLU A 132 -4.99 6.17 -17.56
CA GLU A 132 -4.52 6.75 -18.81
C GLU A 132 -4.34 8.27 -18.71
N GLN A 133 -5.17 8.93 -17.89
CA GLN A 133 -5.17 10.38 -17.71
C GLN A 133 -4.36 10.84 -16.48
N MET A 134 -4.00 9.91 -15.60
CA MET A 134 -3.18 10.19 -14.43
C MET A 134 -1.73 10.52 -14.85
N PRO A 135 -1.15 11.65 -14.39
CA PRO A 135 0.28 11.91 -14.54
C PRO A 135 1.09 10.86 -13.75
N ILE A 136 1.68 9.90 -14.47
CA ILE A 136 2.53 8.85 -13.89
C ILE A 136 3.96 9.02 -14.44
N VAL A 137 4.96 8.97 -13.56
CA VAL A 137 6.38 8.92 -13.91
C VAL A 137 6.99 7.66 -13.34
N PHE A 138 7.76 6.92 -14.16
CA PHE A 138 8.48 5.73 -13.71
C PHE A 138 9.86 6.10 -13.16
N GLN A 139 10.20 5.50 -12.03
CA GLN A 139 11.50 5.60 -11.40
C GLN A 139 12.09 4.19 -11.33
N TYR A 140 13.09 3.91 -12.17
CA TYR A 140 13.85 2.65 -12.13
C TYR A 140 14.97 2.80 -11.12
N ASN A 141 14.73 2.33 -9.90
CA ASN A 141 15.61 2.56 -8.75
C ASN A 141 16.63 1.42 -8.56
N LYS A 142 17.65 1.68 -7.73
CA LYS A 142 18.75 0.75 -7.39
C LYS A 142 19.68 0.44 -8.57
N ARG A 143 19.88 1.40 -9.47
CA ARG A 143 20.74 1.26 -10.66
C ARG A 143 22.22 1.04 -10.36
N ASP A 144 22.61 1.17 -9.11
CA ASP A 144 23.96 0.93 -8.62
C ASP A 144 24.22 -0.53 -8.19
N LEU A 145 23.17 -1.35 -8.04
CA LEU A 145 23.35 -2.76 -7.70
C LEU A 145 23.90 -3.56 -8.89
N PRO A 146 24.78 -4.55 -8.65
CA PRO A 146 25.24 -5.44 -9.71
C PRO A 146 24.11 -6.36 -10.17
N GLY A 147 24.11 -6.72 -11.47
CA GLY A 147 23.15 -7.67 -12.02
C GLY A 147 21.71 -7.17 -12.14
N VAL A 148 21.48 -5.86 -12.05
CA VAL A 148 20.17 -5.27 -12.33
C VAL A 148 19.78 -5.43 -13.80
N LEU A 149 18.47 -5.53 -14.06
CA LEU A 149 17.93 -5.61 -15.40
C LEU A 149 18.30 -4.36 -16.23
N PRO A 150 18.58 -4.47 -17.53
CA PRO A 150 18.68 -3.32 -18.41
C PRO A 150 17.38 -2.49 -18.38
N VAL A 151 17.50 -1.16 -18.48
CA VAL A 151 16.35 -0.24 -18.40
C VAL A 151 15.35 -0.53 -19.52
N GLU A 152 15.84 -0.93 -20.68
CA GLU A 152 15.10 -1.28 -21.87
C GLU A 152 14.16 -2.46 -21.59
N GLN A 153 14.61 -3.44 -20.81
CA GLN A 153 13.77 -4.56 -20.39
C GLN A 153 12.70 -4.12 -19.39
N LEU A 154 13.08 -3.28 -18.42
CA LEU A 154 12.11 -2.72 -17.47
C LEU A 154 11.06 -1.87 -18.18
N ARG A 155 11.46 -1.04 -19.14
CA ARG A 155 10.57 -0.17 -19.94
C ARG A 155 9.62 -0.99 -20.79
N ALA A 156 10.12 -2.01 -21.48
CA ALA A 156 9.29 -2.90 -22.29
C ALA A 156 8.20 -3.61 -21.47
N ARG A 157 8.48 -3.94 -20.21
CA ARG A 157 7.56 -4.69 -19.35
C ARG A 157 6.63 -3.81 -18.52
N LEU A 158 7.10 -2.68 -18.00
CA LEU A 158 6.34 -1.81 -17.09
C LEU A 158 5.75 -0.58 -17.77
N ASN A 159 6.38 -0.09 -18.83
CA ASN A 159 6.06 1.20 -19.45
C ASN A 159 5.83 1.09 -20.98
N PRO A 160 4.91 0.22 -21.44
CA PRO A 160 4.62 0.07 -22.87
C PRO A 160 4.05 1.35 -23.50
N ARG A 161 3.51 2.26 -22.67
CA ARG A 161 2.95 3.55 -23.09
C ARG A 161 4.01 4.64 -23.33
N GLY A 162 5.28 4.39 -22.99
CA GLY A 162 6.34 5.37 -23.13
C GLY A 162 6.13 6.63 -22.26
N LEU A 163 5.57 6.47 -21.06
CA LEU A 163 5.46 7.54 -20.07
C LEU A 163 6.86 8.00 -19.61
N PRO A 164 7.03 9.21 -19.06
CA PRO A 164 8.34 9.65 -18.61
C PRO A 164 8.95 8.69 -17.59
N ASP A 165 10.22 8.31 -17.81
CA ASP A 165 10.95 7.41 -16.94
C ASP A 165 12.38 7.89 -16.68
N PHE A 166 12.91 7.54 -15.51
CA PHE A 166 14.25 7.93 -15.07
C PHE A 166 14.95 6.81 -14.29
N GLU A 167 16.25 6.68 -14.52
CA GLU A 167 17.15 5.87 -13.72
C GLU A 167 17.53 6.59 -12.42
N THR A 168 17.41 5.90 -11.29
CA THR A 168 17.75 6.48 -9.99
C THR A 168 18.58 5.58 -9.10
N VAL A 169 19.33 6.24 -8.22
CA VAL A 169 19.92 5.62 -7.02
C VAL A 169 19.45 6.45 -5.84
N ALA A 170 18.30 6.07 -5.26
CA ALA A 170 17.63 6.86 -4.23
C ALA A 170 18.53 7.17 -3.02
N GLU A 171 19.34 6.19 -2.61
CA GLU A 171 20.29 6.33 -1.49
C GLU A 171 21.34 7.43 -1.73
N LYS A 172 21.82 7.56 -2.97
CA LYS A 172 22.78 8.60 -3.37
C LYS A 172 22.09 9.90 -3.82
N GLY A 173 20.76 9.85 -4.05
CA GLY A 173 19.95 10.92 -4.62
C GLY A 173 20.09 11.16 -6.11
N LYS A 174 20.80 10.29 -6.83
CA LYS A 174 20.94 10.39 -8.28
C LYS A 174 19.58 10.22 -8.95
N GLY A 175 19.17 11.20 -9.76
CA GLY A 175 17.94 11.18 -10.56
C GLY A 175 16.63 11.44 -9.78
N VAL A 176 16.65 11.46 -8.44
CA VAL A 176 15.43 11.61 -7.62
C VAL A 176 14.75 12.97 -7.86
N LEU A 177 15.52 14.05 -7.97
CA LEU A 177 14.97 15.37 -8.27
C LEU A 177 14.44 15.48 -9.70
N ASP A 178 15.01 14.75 -10.65
CA ASP A 178 14.55 14.76 -12.04
C ASP A 178 13.17 14.08 -12.16
N VAL A 179 12.98 12.96 -11.44
CA VAL A 179 11.68 12.32 -11.26
C VAL A 179 10.67 13.30 -10.66
N LEU A 180 11.02 13.98 -9.57
CA LEU A 180 10.14 14.96 -8.91
C LEU A 180 9.75 16.09 -9.87
N ARG A 181 10.71 16.68 -10.58
CA ARG A 181 10.45 17.74 -11.58
C ARG A 181 9.51 17.26 -12.68
N ALA A 182 9.72 16.04 -13.18
CA ALA A 182 8.91 15.47 -14.26
C ALA A 182 7.46 15.25 -13.83
N VAL A 183 7.23 14.64 -12.66
CA VAL A 183 5.88 14.42 -12.15
C VAL A 183 5.19 15.75 -11.84
N THR A 184 5.89 16.71 -11.23
CA THR A 184 5.34 18.06 -10.97
C THR A 184 4.92 18.76 -12.25
N LYS A 185 5.74 18.69 -13.32
CA LYS A 185 5.39 19.25 -14.63
C LYS A 185 4.13 18.58 -15.22
N GLY A 186 4.02 17.26 -15.09
CA GLY A 186 2.83 16.50 -15.51
C GLY A 186 1.57 16.89 -14.75
N VAL A 187 1.67 17.00 -13.42
CA VAL A 187 0.58 17.43 -12.54
C VAL A 187 0.11 18.85 -12.87
N ILE A 188 1.04 19.80 -12.99
CA ILE A 188 0.70 21.19 -13.36
C ILE A 188 0.00 21.23 -14.72
N ARG A 189 0.46 20.46 -15.71
CA ARG A 189 -0.18 20.38 -17.03
C ARG A 189 -1.60 19.84 -16.91
N SER A 190 -1.80 18.77 -16.14
CA SER A 190 -3.13 18.17 -15.91
C SER A 190 -4.08 19.15 -15.21
N LEU A 191 -3.61 19.83 -14.16
CA LEU A 191 -4.41 20.83 -13.43
C LEU A 191 -4.77 22.04 -14.29
N LYS A 192 -3.86 22.49 -15.17
CA LYS A 192 -4.18 23.54 -16.16
C LYS A 192 -5.25 23.10 -17.15
N ALA A 193 -5.17 21.87 -17.66
CA ALA A 193 -6.17 21.33 -18.57
C ALA A 193 -7.55 21.19 -17.91
N LYS A 194 -7.60 20.94 -16.60
CA LYS A 194 -8.83 20.87 -15.79
C LYS A 194 -9.38 22.25 -15.37
N GLY A 195 -8.75 23.36 -15.75
CA GLY A 195 -9.21 24.71 -15.40
C GLY A 195 -9.04 25.10 -13.93
N VAL A 196 -8.17 24.40 -13.18
CA VAL A 196 -7.96 24.62 -11.74
C VAL A 196 -7.22 25.93 -11.45
N PHE A 197 -6.49 26.46 -12.43
CA PHE A 197 -5.79 27.75 -12.30
C PHE A 197 -6.74 28.92 -12.65
N PRO A 198 -6.92 29.91 -11.77
CA PRO A 198 -7.81 31.05 -12.06
C PRO A 198 -7.30 31.85 -13.25
N SER A 199 -8.16 32.07 -14.25
CA SER A 199 -7.89 32.95 -15.38
C SER A 199 -7.81 34.41 -14.91
N ALA A 200 -6.83 35.15 -15.41
CA ALA A 200 -6.59 36.53 -15.03
C ALA A 200 -7.69 37.49 -15.52
N THR A 201 -8.65 37.84 -14.66
CA THR A 201 -9.40 39.11 -14.74
C THR A 201 -9.68 39.63 -13.32
N PRO A 202 -9.38 40.91 -13.01
CA PRO A 202 -9.54 41.45 -11.66
C PRO A 202 -10.91 42.11 -11.47
N ARG A 203 -11.54 41.87 -10.32
CA ARG A 203 -12.44 42.86 -9.70
C ARG A 203 -12.30 42.76 -8.18
N PRO A 204 -11.90 43.82 -7.47
CA PRO A 204 -11.87 43.81 -6.02
C PRO A 204 -13.26 44.15 -5.49
N ALA A 205 -13.79 43.32 -4.60
CA ALA A 205 -14.76 43.75 -3.61
C ALA A 205 -14.16 43.45 -2.22
N PRO A 206 -14.32 44.36 -1.24
CA PRO A 206 -13.76 44.16 0.10
C PRO A 206 -14.67 43.24 0.95
N VAL A 207 -14.26 43.06 2.21
CA VAL A 207 -14.91 42.40 3.37
C VAL A 207 -14.80 40.86 3.50
N PRO A 208 -14.91 40.28 4.73
CA PRO A 208 -14.16 40.52 5.97
C PRO A 208 -13.36 39.27 6.42
N SER A 209 -12.37 39.47 7.29
CA SER A 209 -11.70 38.40 8.06
C SER A 209 -12.71 37.66 8.95
N LEU A 210 -13.11 36.45 8.56
CA LEU A 210 -13.88 35.55 9.41
C LEU A 210 -13.16 34.20 9.57
N LEU A 211 -12.56 34.08 10.75
CA LEU A 211 -12.45 32.88 11.57
C LEU A 211 -11.69 31.69 10.99
N LYS A 212 -10.54 31.42 11.63
CA LYS A 212 -9.89 30.12 11.75
C LYS A 212 -10.93 29.00 11.88
N ARG A 213 -11.17 28.27 10.79
CA ARG A 213 -11.61 26.87 10.88
C ARG A 213 -10.34 26.05 10.76
N GLU A 214 -9.81 25.64 11.91
CA GLU A 214 -8.92 24.49 11.98
C GLU A 214 -9.79 23.27 11.64
N GLU A 215 -9.76 22.86 10.37
CA GLU A 215 -10.22 21.51 10.02
C GLU A 215 -9.30 20.51 10.76
N PRO A 216 -9.84 19.43 11.35
CA PRO A 216 -9.00 18.40 11.94
C PRO A 216 -8.07 17.89 10.84
N SER A 217 -6.76 17.99 11.07
CA SER A 217 -5.77 17.61 10.07
C SER A 217 -6.02 16.16 9.65
N LEU A 218 -5.92 15.85 8.37
CA LEU A 218 -5.93 14.46 7.90
C LEU A 218 -4.87 13.62 8.64
N ALA A 219 -3.82 14.25 9.17
CA ALA A 219 -2.88 13.67 10.12
C ALA A 219 -3.57 13.20 11.42
N SER A 220 -4.42 14.01 12.05
CA SER A 220 -5.15 13.60 13.26
C SER A 220 -6.21 12.53 12.97
N GLN A 221 -6.82 12.51 11.79
CA GLN A 221 -7.73 11.43 11.38
C GLN A 221 -6.99 10.11 11.13
N LEU A 222 -5.82 10.16 10.50
CA LEU A 222 -4.97 9.00 10.28
C LEU A 222 -4.34 8.51 11.60
N GLU A 223 -3.97 9.41 12.49
CA GLU A 223 -3.51 9.11 13.86
C GLU A 223 -4.63 8.50 14.71
N GLN A 224 -5.87 9.02 14.63
CA GLN A 224 -7.03 8.45 15.33
C GLN A 224 -7.38 7.06 14.81
N MET A 225 -7.28 6.80 13.50
CA MET A 225 -7.53 5.47 12.94
C MET A 225 -6.39 4.50 13.26
N ALA A 226 -5.14 4.97 13.28
CA ALA A 226 -4.00 4.17 13.78
C ALA A 226 -4.17 3.85 15.27
N SER A 227 -4.64 4.81 16.07
CA SER A 227 -4.90 4.64 17.50
C SER A 227 -6.12 3.77 17.80
N SER A 228 -7.19 3.81 17.00
CA SER A 228 -8.38 2.97 17.20
C SER A 228 -8.14 1.51 16.80
N ALA A 229 -7.21 1.26 15.89
CA ALA A 229 -6.70 -0.08 15.59
C ALA A 229 -5.81 -0.65 16.72
N LEU A 230 -5.33 0.21 17.64
CA LEU A 230 -4.48 -0.13 18.79
C LEU A 230 -5.24 -0.17 20.13
N ALA A 231 -6.57 0.04 20.14
CA ALA A 231 -7.40 -0.14 21.33
C ALA A 231 -7.69 -1.65 21.59
N ALA A 232 -6.63 -2.44 21.72
CA ALA A 232 -6.62 -3.72 22.41
C ALA A 232 -5.40 -3.66 23.36
N PRO A 233 -5.56 -3.90 24.67
CA PRO A 233 -4.64 -3.36 25.64
C PRO A 233 -3.30 -4.08 25.63
N ALA A 234 -2.23 -3.29 25.57
CA ALA A 234 -0.87 -3.70 25.88
C ALA A 234 -0.65 -3.64 27.41
N ALA A 235 -0.18 -4.75 28.00
CA ALA A 235 0.70 -4.73 29.17
C ALA A 235 1.32 -6.13 29.37
N ALA A 236 2.65 -6.22 29.28
CA ALA A 236 3.41 -7.37 29.78
C ALA A 236 3.54 -7.30 31.32
N PRO A 237 3.56 -8.46 31.99
CA PRO A 237 4.72 -8.78 32.81
C PRO A 237 5.20 -10.24 32.63
N GLU A 238 6.51 -10.47 32.70
CA GLU A 238 7.11 -11.79 32.95
C GLU A 238 7.03 -12.13 34.47
N PRO A 239 7.35 -13.37 34.92
CA PRO A 239 6.93 -14.68 34.43
C PRO A 239 6.32 -15.52 35.60
N LYS A 240 5.27 -16.33 35.36
CA LYS A 240 4.97 -17.53 36.16
C LYS A 240 3.82 -18.37 35.58
N ALA A 241 4.13 -19.65 35.39
CA ALA A 241 3.29 -20.85 35.45
C ALA A 241 1.84 -20.82 34.88
N ALA A 242 1.68 -21.52 33.76
CA ALA A 242 0.57 -22.39 33.36
C ALA A 242 -0.88 -21.97 33.69
N VAL A 243 -1.60 -21.40 32.70
CA VAL A 243 -3.07 -21.42 32.58
C VAL A 243 -3.48 -21.46 31.08
N ALA A 244 -4.62 -22.08 30.79
CA ALA A 244 -5.32 -22.39 29.52
C ALA A 244 -5.15 -21.45 28.28
N PRO A 245 -5.37 -21.95 27.04
CA PRO A 245 -5.07 -21.20 25.83
C PRO A 245 -6.05 -20.05 25.59
N ASP A 246 -5.52 -18.83 25.45
CA ASP A 246 -6.26 -17.69 24.89
C ASP A 246 -6.74 -18.01 23.46
N PRO A 247 -7.99 -17.61 23.09
CA PRO A 247 -8.50 -17.80 21.74
C PRO A 247 -7.67 -16.95 20.78
N SER A 248 -6.95 -17.64 19.93
CA SER A 248 -6.08 -17.05 18.95
C SER A 248 -6.84 -16.48 17.74
N LEU A 249 -6.21 -15.59 16.98
CA LEU A 249 -6.87 -14.90 15.85
C LEU A 249 -7.52 -15.87 14.84
N LEU A 250 -6.97 -17.06 14.57
CA LEU A 250 -7.66 -18.04 13.72
C LEU A 250 -8.92 -18.61 14.35
N THR A 251 -8.88 -18.97 15.64
CA THR A 251 -10.06 -19.49 16.35
C THR A 251 -11.19 -18.46 16.42
N ALA A 252 -10.84 -17.18 16.48
CA ALA A 252 -11.80 -16.08 16.42
C ALA A 252 -12.41 -15.86 15.02
N LEU A 253 -11.74 -16.30 13.95
CA LEU A 253 -12.16 -16.06 12.57
C LEU A 253 -12.89 -17.24 11.93
N VAL A 254 -12.71 -18.47 12.43
CA VAL A 254 -13.47 -19.63 11.96
C VAL A 254 -14.78 -19.78 12.73
N PRO A 255 -15.81 -20.44 12.18
CA PRO A 255 -17.02 -20.74 12.94
C PRO A 255 -16.71 -21.71 14.11
N GLU A 256 -17.50 -21.65 15.17
CA GLU A 256 -17.24 -22.34 16.45
C GLU A 256 -16.99 -23.85 16.30
N LYS A 257 -17.72 -24.50 15.37
CA LYS A 257 -17.54 -25.90 15.01
C LYS A 257 -16.11 -26.27 14.59
N TRP A 258 -15.35 -25.33 14.03
CA TRP A 258 -13.98 -25.54 13.56
C TRP A 258 -12.92 -24.84 14.43
N ALA A 259 -13.32 -24.20 15.54
CA ALA A 259 -12.39 -23.54 16.45
C ALA A 259 -11.36 -24.51 17.04
N GLY A 260 -11.73 -25.78 17.28
CA GLY A 260 -10.80 -26.81 17.73
C GLY A 260 -9.65 -27.06 16.75
N GLU A 261 -9.94 -27.20 15.46
CA GLU A 261 -8.89 -27.41 14.46
C GLU A 261 -8.07 -26.17 14.17
N ALA A 262 -8.67 -24.98 14.23
CA ALA A 262 -7.93 -23.73 14.17
C ALA A 262 -6.93 -23.60 15.33
N SER A 263 -7.34 -23.98 16.54
CA SER A 263 -6.47 -23.98 17.73
C SER A 263 -5.30 -24.96 17.58
N LEU A 264 -5.57 -26.18 17.10
CA LEU A 264 -4.52 -27.19 16.88
C LEU A 264 -3.56 -26.80 15.74
N ALA A 265 -4.06 -26.21 14.66
CA ALA A 265 -3.22 -25.69 13.58
C ALA A 265 -2.29 -24.57 14.07
N GLU A 266 -2.81 -23.66 14.90
CA GLU A 266 -2.03 -22.60 15.51
C GLU A 266 -0.99 -23.10 16.52
N ALA A 267 -1.36 -24.05 17.38
CA ALA A 267 -0.44 -24.65 18.33
C ALA A 267 0.74 -25.29 17.60
N ALA A 268 0.49 -26.04 16.51
CA ALA A 268 1.53 -26.61 15.66
C ALA A 268 2.40 -25.54 14.97
N TYR A 269 1.81 -24.40 14.58
CA TYR A 269 2.56 -23.30 14.00
C TYR A 269 3.51 -22.64 15.01
N ARG A 270 3.05 -22.44 16.25
CA ARG A 270 3.84 -21.85 17.35
C ARG A 270 5.01 -22.74 17.76
N THR A 271 4.85 -24.06 17.71
CA THR A 271 5.92 -25.02 18.05
C THR A 271 6.89 -25.27 16.90
N GLY A 272 6.77 -24.56 15.77
CA GLY A 272 7.64 -24.73 14.61
C GLY A 272 7.31 -25.96 13.74
N SER A 273 6.23 -26.67 14.04
CA SER A 273 5.75 -27.83 13.27
C SER A 273 4.95 -27.38 12.04
N TYR A 274 5.60 -26.64 11.14
CA TYR A 274 4.98 -25.93 10.01
C TYR A 274 4.20 -26.84 9.06
N LYS A 275 4.73 -28.02 8.73
CA LYS A 275 4.01 -28.98 7.89
C LYS A 275 2.71 -29.44 8.55
N GLN A 276 2.75 -29.75 9.85
CA GLN A 276 1.59 -30.19 10.60
C GLN A 276 0.56 -29.06 10.75
N ALA A 277 1.02 -27.83 10.98
CA ALA A 277 0.18 -26.64 11.04
C ALA A 277 -0.60 -26.43 9.74
N PHE A 278 0.11 -26.48 8.60
CA PHE A 278 -0.49 -26.38 7.28
C PHE A 278 -1.51 -27.49 7.03
N THR A 279 -1.15 -28.75 7.29
CA THR A 279 -2.04 -29.90 7.03
C THR A 279 -3.35 -29.76 7.83
N ARG A 280 -3.27 -29.33 9.09
CA ARG A 280 -4.46 -29.08 9.91
C ARG A 280 -5.32 -27.94 9.37
N ALA A 281 -4.70 -26.81 9.03
CA ALA A 281 -5.40 -25.67 8.46
C ALA A 281 -6.08 -26.02 7.11
N PHE A 282 -5.38 -26.78 6.26
CA PHE A 282 -5.90 -27.14 4.94
C PHE A 282 -7.02 -28.19 5.03
N ASN A 283 -6.91 -29.17 5.93
CA ASN A 283 -8.01 -30.10 6.21
C ASN A 283 -9.22 -29.38 6.82
N GLY A 284 -8.98 -28.42 7.71
CA GLY A 284 -10.03 -27.55 8.26
C GLY A 284 -10.75 -26.76 7.17
N LEU A 285 -9.99 -26.18 6.23
CA LEU A 285 -10.52 -25.48 5.05
C LEU A 285 -11.39 -26.39 4.19
N ARG A 286 -10.91 -27.59 3.84
CA ARG A 286 -11.68 -28.59 3.08
C ARG A 286 -12.97 -28.98 3.78
N ALA A 287 -12.92 -29.25 5.08
CA ALA A 287 -14.09 -29.60 5.87
C ALA A 287 -15.10 -28.45 5.92
N LEU A 288 -14.61 -27.22 5.97
CA LEU A 288 -15.43 -26.02 6.00
C LEU A 288 -16.10 -25.77 4.64
N THR A 289 -15.37 -25.88 3.53
CA THR A 289 -15.94 -25.74 2.18
C THR A 289 -16.95 -26.84 1.86
N SER A 290 -16.67 -28.09 2.25
CA SER A 290 -17.60 -29.22 2.07
C SER A 290 -18.88 -29.07 2.90
N SER A 291 -18.84 -28.32 4.01
CA SER A 291 -20.02 -28.08 4.84
C SER A 291 -21.03 -27.10 4.24
N MET A 292 -20.70 -26.42 3.13
CA MET A 292 -21.63 -25.55 2.42
C MET A 292 -22.74 -26.31 1.69
N GLY A 293 -22.64 -27.64 1.58
CA GLY A 293 -23.78 -28.51 1.23
C GLY A 293 -24.30 -28.38 -0.19
N ILE A 294 -23.48 -27.93 -1.15
CA ILE A 294 -23.89 -27.82 -2.56
C ILE A 294 -23.62 -29.15 -3.27
N GLU A 295 -24.67 -29.95 -3.47
CA GLU A 295 -24.58 -31.23 -4.16
C GLU A 295 -24.12 -31.07 -5.61
N GLY A 296 -23.19 -31.94 -6.04
CA GLY A 296 -22.69 -31.99 -7.43
C GLY A 296 -21.47 -31.11 -7.73
N MET A 297 -20.98 -30.30 -6.78
CA MET A 297 -19.78 -29.49 -6.96
C MET A 297 -18.50 -30.20 -6.48
N SER A 298 -17.41 -30.02 -7.23
CA SER A 298 -16.07 -30.46 -6.86
C SER A 298 -15.47 -29.61 -5.74
N GLU A 299 -14.46 -30.15 -5.05
CA GLU A 299 -13.77 -29.44 -3.95
C GLU A 299 -13.19 -28.08 -4.40
N VAL A 300 -12.71 -28.01 -5.64
CA VAL A 300 -12.16 -26.77 -6.23
C VAL A 300 -13.26 -25.73 -6.43
N GLU A 301 -14.43 -26.13 -6.91
CA GLU A 301 -15.56 -25.22 -7.13
C GLU A 301 -16.09 -24.67 -5.80
N LEU A 302 -16.19 -25.52 -4.78
CA LEU A 302 -16.57 -25.10 -3.43
C LEU A 302 -15.55 -24.13 -2.82
N ALA A 303 -14.25 -24.38 -3.03
CA ALA A 303 -13.18 -23.49 -2.61
C ALA A 303 -13.27 -22.11 -3.31
N LEU A 304 -13.50 -22.08 -4.62
CA LEU A 304 -13.67 -20.83 -5.37
C LEU A 304 -14.90 -20.04 -4.92
N MET A 305 -16.03 -20.73 -4.69
CA MET A 305 -17.25 -20.12 -4.14
C MET A 305 -17.03 -19.53 -2.74
N ALA A 306 -16.16 -20.14 -1.94
CA ALA A 306 -15.74 -19.62 -0.65
C ALA A 306 -14.81 -18.38 -0.72
N GLY A 307 -14.50 -17.91 -1.93
CA GLY A 307 -13.68 -16.73 -2.18
C GLY A 307 -12.17 -17.00 -2.20
N LEU A 308 -11.75 -18.25 -2.41
CA LEU A 308 -10.37 -18.55 -2.84
C LEU A 308 -10.21 -18.22 -4.32
N THR A 309 -9.04 -17.72 -4.71
CA THR A 309 -8.70 -17.62 -6.14
C THR A 309 -8.14 -18.96 -6.65
N GLY A 310 -8.25 -19.21 -7.96
CA GLY A 310 -7.65 -20.39 -8.59
C GLY A 310 -6.13 -20.52 -8.32
N PRO A 311 -5.34 -19.44 -8.42
CA PRO A 311 -3.93 -19.44 -8.04
C PRO A 311 -3.68 -19.81 -6.57
N ASP A 312 -4.49 -19.28 -5.64
CA ASP A 312 -4.32 -19.58 -4.21
C ASP A 312 -4.59 -21.06 -3.91
N TYR A 313 -5.67 -21.61 -4.48
CA TYR A 313 -6.01 -23.01 -4.29
C TYR A 313 -4.98 -23.94 -4.95
N SER A 314 -4.49 -23.60 -6.15
CA SER A 314 -3.37 -24.32 -6.79
C SER A 314 -2.10 -24.30 -5.94
N ARG A 315 -1.82 -23.16 -5.27
CA ARG A 315 -0.70 -23.05 -4.33
C ARG A 315 -0.89 -23.95 -3.12
N LEU A 316 -2.08 -24.01 -2.52
CA LEU A 316 -2.37 -24.93 -1.41
C LEU A 316 -2.14 -26.40 -1.79
N LEU A 317 -2.62 -26.83 -2.97
CA LEU A 317 -2.39 -28.20 -3.48
C LEU A 317 -0.90 -28.51 -3.70
N ARG A 318 -0.10 -27.51 -4.08
CA ARG A 318 1.35 -27.68 -4.25
C ARG A 318 2.05 -27.86 -2.90
N LEU A 319 1.70 -27.05 -1.91
CA LEU A 319 2.25 -27.12 -0.55
C LEU A 319 1.85 -28.41 0.18
N GLU A 320 0.67 -28.96 -0.12
CA GLU A 320 0.24 -30.26 0.40
C GLU A 320 1.21 -31.39 0.03
N LYS A 321 1.75 -31.38 -1.19
CA LYS A 321 2.66 -32.42 -1.69
C LYS A 321 4.09 -32.31 -1.16
N GLN A 322 4.47 -31.18 -0.56
CA GLN A 322 5.83 -30.97 -0.06
C GLN A 322 6.03 -31.67 1.30
N PRO A 323 7.18 -32.33 1.54
CA PRO A 323 7.44 -33.05 2.79
C PRO A 323 7.69 -32.12 3.99
N ALA A 324 8.21 -30.92 3.74
CA ALA A 324 8.48 -29.89 4.73
C ALA A 324 8.02 -28.53 4.19
N LEU A 325 7.64 -27.63 5.09
CA LEU A 325 7.20 -26.29 4.76
C LEU A 325 7.96 -25.25 5.56
N SER A 326 8.24 -24.11 4.94
CA SER A 326 8.72 -22.92 5.63
C SER A 326 7.62 -22.30 6.50
N ARG A 327 8.04 -21.41 7.41
CA ARG A 327 7.14 -20.60 8.23
C ARG A 327 6.13 -19.82 7.38
N GLU A 328 6.57 -19.23 6.27
CA GLU A 328 5.71 -18.43 5.39
C GLU A 328 4.69 -19.29 4.64
N GLU A 329 5.08 -20.47 4.18
CA GLU A 329 4.19 -21.41 3.50
C GLU A 329 3.12 -21.98 4.44
N ALA A 330 3.48 -22.29 5.69
CA ALA A 330 2.50 -22.68 6.69
C ALA A 330 1.56 -21.53 7.06
N ALA A 331 2.10 -20.32 7.22
CA ALA A 331 1.31 -19.12 7.49
C ALA A 331 0.29 -18.84 6.38
N PHE A 332 0.65 -19.10 5.12
CA PHE A 332 -0.27 -19.00 3.99
C PHE A 332 -1.47 -19.96 4.13
N GLY A 333 -1.23 -21.24 4.46
CA GLY A 333 -2.32 -22.21 4.68
C GLY A 333 -3.24 -21.82 5.82
N LEU A 334 -2.67 -21.34 6.93
CA LEU A 334 -3.41 -20.79 8.07
C LEU A 334 -4.26 -19.58 7.64
N LEU A 335 -3.69 -18.62 6.91
CA LEU A 335 -4.39 -17.44 6.43
C LEU A 335 -5.59 -17.81 5.53
N MET A 336 -5.42 -18.74 4.59
CA MET A 336 -6.53 -19.17 3.73
C MET A 336 -7.65 -19.80 4.53
N PHE A 337 -7.33 -20.58 5.55
CA PHE A 337 -8.33 -21.15 6.46
C PHE A 337 -9.10 -20.08 7.23
N ALA A 338 -8.42 -19.06 7.77
CA ALA A 338 -9.05 -17.91 8.42
C ALA A 338 -9.96 -17.11 7.47
N LEU A 339 -9.48 -16.78 6.27
CA LEU A 339 -10.21 -15.94 5.31
C LEU A 339 -11.49 -16.61 4.83
N VAL A 340 -11.42 -17.90 4.53
CA VAL A 340 -12.60 -18.70 4.18
C VAL A 340 -13.52 -18.85 5.39
N GLY A 341 -12.96 -19.12 6.58
CA GLY A 341 -13.74 -19.21 7.82
C GLY A 341 -14.52 -17.94 8.14
N ALA A 342 -13.91 -16.77 7.98
CA ALA A 342 -14.55 -15.48 8.25
C ALA A 342 -15.70 -15.20 7.28
N ARG A 343 -15.62 -15.69 6.04
CA ARG A 343 -16.68 -15.52 5.04
C ARG A 343 -17.86 -16.47 5.24
N VAL A 344 -17.62 -17.65 5.79
CA VAL A 344 -18.65 -18.65 6.05
C VAL A 344 -19.32 -18.45 7.41
N ARG A 345 -18.69 -17.69 8.30
CA ARG A 345 -19.22 -17.30 9.61
C ARG A 345 -20.25 -16.16 9.52
N GLY A 346 -20.22 -15.35 8.45
CA GLY A 346 -21.16 -14.23 8.21
C GLY A 346 -22.25 -14.61 7.22
#